data_AF-A0A2G0E635-F1
#
_entry.id   AF-A0A2G0E635-F1
#
_cell.length_a   1.000
_cell.length_b   1.000
_cell.length_c   1.000
_cell.angle_alpha   90.00
_cell.angle_beta   90.00
_cell.angle_gamma   90.00
#
_symmetry.space_group_name_H-M   'P 1'
#
loop_
_entity.id
_entity.type
_entity.pdbx_description
1 polymer ?
#
loop_
_entity_poly.entity_id
_entity_poly.type
_entity_poly.pdbx_seq_one_letter_code
_entity_poly.pdbx_strand_id
1 'polypeptide(L)'
;YPLAMTLILLVLVGPLFKQRTAVYRMTTYFTLIASIFDGLNACPESIKQTPIVQNILHAAESYLPFFKLGMGWIVPAVIGFVIGLIWSFAKKEEVAD
;
A
#
# COMPACT_ATOMS: atom_id res chain seq x y z
N TYR A 1 10.05 -1.23 1.17
CA TYR A 1 9.83 -0.38 2.37
C TYR A 1 8.36 -0.01 2.64
N PRO A 2 7.44 0.11 1.63
CA PRO A 2 6.09 0.60 1.90
C PRO A 2 5.29 -0.22 2.92
N LEU A 3 5.34 -1.55 2.82
CA LEU A 3 4.63 -2.45 3.75
C LEU A 3 5.03 -2.22 5.20
N ALA A 4 6.32 -2.06 5.48
CA ALA A 4 6.79 -1.80 6.83
C ALA A 4 6.29 -0.43 7.32
N MET A 5 6.37 0.60 6.48
CA MET A 5 5.87 1.94 6.82
C MET A 5 4.37 1.95 7.10
N THR A 6 3.55 1.31 6.25
CA THR A 6 2.11 1.26 6.46
C THR A 6 1.75 0.48 7.71
N LEU A 7 2.42 -0.63 8.01
CA LEU A 7 2.18 -1.38 9.26
C LEU A 7 2.54 -0.55 10.50
N ILE A 8 3.68 0.17 10.49
CA ILE A 8 4.04 1.08 11.58
C ILE A 8 2.94 2.13 11.78
N LEU A 9 2.50 2.79 10.71
CA LEU A 9 1.43 3.78 10.77
C LEU A 9 0.12 3.18 11.28
N LEU A 10 -0.26 1.99 10.80
CA LEU A 10 -1.47 1.29 11.22
C LEU A 10 -1.43 0.90 12.69
N VAL A 11 -0.27 0.50 13.22
CA VAL A 11 -0.10 0.21 14.65
C VAL A 11 -0.28 1.48 15.47
N LEU A 12 0.30 2.60 15.04
CA LEU A 12 0.18 3.89 15.72
C LEU A 12 -1.26 4.43 15.72
N VAL A 13 -1.98 4.30 14.60
CA VAL A 13 -3.39 4.70 14.49
C VAL A 13 -4.35 3.58 14.94
N GLY A 14 -3.83 2.40 15.27
CA GLY A 14 -4.53 1.19 15.70
C GLY A 14 -5.58 1.40 16.78
N PRO A 15 -5.29 2.20 17.83
CA PRO A 15 -6.27 2.53 18.86
C PRO A 15 -7.56 3.18 18.32
N LEU A 16 -7.49 3.92 17.21
CA LEU A 16 -8.67 4.60 16.62
C LEU A 16 -9.69 3.62 16.05
N PHE A 17 -9.25 2.44 15.61
CA PHE A 17 -10.11 1.41 15.03
C PHE A 17 -10.07 0.10 15.82
N LYS A 18 -9.64 0.15 17.09
CA LYS A 18 -9.56 -0.99 18.00
C LYS A 18 -8.79 -2.18 17.42
N GLN A 19 -7.65 -1.92 16.79
CA GLN A 19 -6.75 -2.96 16.26
C GLN A 19 -7.41 -4.01 15.35
N ARG A 20 -8.53 -3.67 14.69
CA ARG A 20 -9.29 -4.63 13.90
C ARG A 20 -8.50 -5.13 12.68
N THR A 21 -8.43 -6.45 12.56
CA THR A 21 -7.54 -7.11 11.58
C THR A 21 -7.94 -6.88 10.12
N ALA A 22 -9.21 -6.62 9.78
CA ALA A 22 -9.58 -6.26 8.41
C ALA A 22 -8.89 -4.98 7.93
N VAL A 23 -8.73 -3.97 8.80
CA VAL A 23 -8.07 -2.70 8.43
C VAL A 23 -6.61 -2.95 8.06
N TYR A 24 -5.92 -3.77 8.84
CA TYR A 24 -4.56 -4.22 8.55
C TYR A 24 -4.47 -4.97 7.23
N ARG A 25 -5.31 -5.98 7.04
CA ARG A 25 -5.30 -6.84 5.85
C ARG A 25 -5.58 -6.06 4.58
N MET A 26 -6.64 -5.24 4.57
CA MET A 26 -7.04 -4.47 3.39
C MET A 26 -5.98 -3.43 3.04
N THR A 27 -5.47 -2.68 4.02
CA THR A 27 -4.36 -1.73 3.77
C THR A 27 -3.14 -2.46 3.22
N THR A 28 -2.78 -3.60 3.81
CA THR A 28 -1.61 -4.40 3.39
C THR A 28 -1.77 -4.93 1.98
N TYR A 29 -2.92 -5.48 1.60
CA TYR A 29 -3.15 -6.04 0.26
C TYR A 29 -3.06 -4.96 -0.83
N PHE A 30 -3.68 -3.81 -0.62
CA PHE A 30 -3.58 -2.71 -1.59
C PHE A 30 -2.17 -2.14 -1.66
N THR A 31 -1.52 -1.96 -0.51
CA THR A 31 -0.13 -1.49 -0.44
C THR A 31 0.81 -2.48 -1.12
N LEU A 32 0.60 -3.78 -0.97
CA LEU A 32 1.44 -4.83 -1.55
C LEU A 32 1.46 -4.74 -3.07
N ILE A 33 0.29 -4.56 -3.70
CA ILE A 33 0.17 -4.41 -5.15
C ILE A 33 1.00 -3.20 -5.62
N ALA A 34 0.85 -2.06 -4.94
CA ALA A 34 1.59 -0.84 -5.26
C ALA A 34 3.10 -0.99 -5.03
N SER A 35 3.48 -1.68 -3.94
CA SER A 35 4.87 -1.90 -3.53
C SER A 35 5.67 -2.70 -4.55
N ILE A 36 5.03 -3.51 -5.39
CA ILE A 36 5.70 -4.22 -6.48
C ILE A 36 6.28 -3.21 -7.48
N PHE A 37 5.50 -2.19 -7.86
CA PHE A 37 5.96 -1.13 -8.75
C PHE A 37 7.05 -0.28 -8.10
N ASP A 38 6.89 0.10 -6.83
CA ASP A 38 7.93 0.82 -6.09
C ASP A 38 9.21 -0.01 -5.94
N GLY A 39 9.08 -1.35 -5.81
CA GLY A 39 10.20 -2.29 -5.78
C GLY A 39 10.94 -2.36 -7.11
N LEU A 40 10.21 -2.45 -8.23
CA LEU A 40 10.78 -2.34 -9.58
C LEU A 40 11.46 -0.98 -9.78
N ASN A 41 10.87 0.09 -9.24
CA ASN A 41 11.47 1.42 -9.24
C ASN A 41 12.63 1.59 -8.24
N ALA A 42 12.94 0.59 -7.41
CA ALA A 42 14.13 0.60 -6.56
C ALA A 42 15.27 -0.25 -7.13
N CYS A 43 15.02 -1.00 -8.21
CA CYS A 43 16.04 -1.81 -8.85
C CYS A 43 17.18 -0.96 -9.47
N PRO A 44 18.38 -1.53 -9.62
CA PRO A 44 19.50 -0.88 -10.30
C PRO A 44 19.16 -0.59 -11.78
N GLU A 45 19.84 0.39 -12.37
CA GLU A 45 19.58 0.87 -13.73
C GLU A 45 19.59 -0.25 -14.78
N SER A 46 20.46 -1.24 -14.61
CA SER A 46 20.56 -2.40 -15.50
C SER A 46 19.24 -3.17 -15.65
N ILE A 47 18.43 -3.23 -14.59
CA ILE A 47 17.11 -3.89 -14.61
C ILE A 47 16.04 -2.89 -15.05
N LYS A 48 16.09 -1.66 -14.52
CA LYS A 48 15.11 -0.61 -14.83
C LYS A 48 15.07 -0.23 -16.30
N GLN A 49 16.21 -0.23 -16.98
CA GLN A 49 16.32 0.13 -18.41
C GLN A 49 15.82 -0.98 -19.34
N THR A 50 15.44 -2.15 -18.83
CA THR A 50 14.79 -3.18 -19.62
C THR A 50 13.45 -2.63 -20.17
N PRO A 51 13.15 -2.80 -21.48
CA PRO A 51 11.95 -2.22 -22.09
C PRO A 51 10.64 -2.58 -21.37
N ILE A 52 10.55 -3.81 -20.87
CA ILE A 52 9.39 -4.32 -20.12
C ILE A 52 9.20 -3.53 -18.82
N VAL A 53 10.28 -3.33 -18.07
CA VAL A 53 10.25 -2.63 -16.78
C VAL A 53 9.94 -1.15 -16.99
N GLN A 54 10.54 -0.50 -18.01
CA GLN A 54 10.22 0.89 -18.34
C GLN A 54 8.75 1.09 -18.68
N ASN A 55 8.14 0.21 -19.47
CA ASN A 55 6.72 0.32 -19.80
C ASN A 55 5.82 0.18 -18.56
N ILE A 56 6.17 -0.74 -17.65
CA ILE A 56 5.46 -0.93 -16.38
C ILE A 56 5.60 0.32 -15.49
N LEU A 57 6.81 0.87 -15.38
CA LEU A 57 7.08 2.06 -14.58
C LEU A 57 6.41 3.31 -15.15
N HIS A 58 6.33 3.45 -16.47
CA HIS A 58 5.65 4.57 -17.12
C HIS A 58 4.12 4.50 -16.92
N ALA A 59 3.54 3.30 -16.96
CA ALA A 59 2.15 3.10 -16.57
C ALA A 59 1.95 3.45 -15.09
N ALA A 60 2.84 2.98 -14.20
CA ALA A 60 2.80 3.31 -12.79
C ALA A 60 2.89 4.83 -12.55
N GLU A 61 3.77 5.56 -13.23
CA GLU A 61 3.85 7.02 -13.14
C GLU A 61 2.58 7.75 -13.59
N SER A 62 1.86 7.17 -14.56
CA SER A 62 0.64 7.78 -15.10
C SER A 62 -0.59 7.53 -14.22
N TYR A 63 -0.65 6.39 -13.53
CA TYR A 63 -1.80 5.99 -12.73
C TYR A 63 -1.61 6.14 -11.21
N LEU A 64 -0.38 6.11 -10.70
CA LEU A 64 -0.07 6.21 -9.27
C LEU A 64 0.45 7.61 -8.93
N PRO A 65 -0.33 8.41 -8.18
CA PRO A 65 0.14 9.69 -7.67
C PRO A 65 1.38 9.49 -6.79
N PHE A 66 2.29 10.46 -6.81
CA PHE A 66 3.53 10.46 -6.01
C PHE A 66 4.56 9.36 -6.36
N PHE A 67 4.32 8.56 -7.42
CA PHE A 67 5.27 7.52 -7.84
C PHE A 67 6.66 8.08 -8.20
N LYS A 68 6.72 9.28 -8.79
CA LYS A 68 7.98 9.98 -9.08
C LYS A 68 8.83 10.28 -7.84
N LEU A 69 8.20 10.36 -6.67
CA LEU A 69 8.86 10.55 -5.38
C LEU A 69 9.15 9.21 -4.67
N GLY A 70 8.89 8.08 -5.33
CA GLY A 70 8.92 6.74 -4.76
C GLY A 70 7.72 6.42 -3.86
N MET A 71 6.75 7.32 -3.73
CA MET A 71 5.63 7.21 -2.79
C MET A 71 4.33 6.70 -3.44
N GLY A 72 4.44 5.89 -4.51
CA GLY A 72 3.27 5.40 -5.24
C GLY A 72 2.30 4.57 -4.41
N TRP A 73 2.81 3.93 -3.36
CA TRP A 73 2.05 3.16 -2.39
C TRP A 73 1.08 3.95 -1.50
N ILE A 74 1.24 5.26 -1.32
CA ILE A 74 0.42 6.04 -0.37
C ILE A 74 -1.06 5.99 -0.74
N VAL A 75 -1.39 6.23 -2.00
CA VAL A 75 -2.79 6.28 -2.45
C VAL A 75 -3.47 4.90 -2.32
N PRO A 76 -2.87 3.80 -2.81
CA PRO A 76 -3.38 2.46 -2.56
C PRO A 76 -3.52 2.12 -1.06
N ALA A 77 -2.56 2.52 -0.23
CA ALA A 77 -2.64 2.32 1.22
C ALA A 77 -3.86 3.02 1.83
N VAL A 78 -4.09 4.29 1.49
CA VAL A 78 -5.24 5.06 1.98
C VAL A 78 -6.56 4.43 1.51
N ILE A 79 -6.63 4.00 0.25
CA ILE A 79 -7.82 3.30 -0.29
C ILE A 79 -8.07 2.01 0.50
N GLY A 80 -7.03 1.18 0.69
CA GLY A 80 -7.13 -0.06 1.47
C GLY A 80 -7.54 0.17 2.92
N PHE A 81 -7.05 1.25 3.54
CA PHE A 81 -7.41 1.65 4.89
C PHE A 81 -8.90 2.03 5.01
N VAL A 82 -9.39 2.89 4.10
CA VAL A 82 -10.81 3.31 4.09
C VAL A 82 -11.73 2.12 3.84
N ILE A 83 -11.42 1.27 2.87
CA ILE A 83 -12.19 0.04 2.60
C ILE A 83 -12.16 -0.90 3.81
N GLY A 84 -10.99 -1.08 4.42
CA GLY A 84 -10.82 -1.89 5.61
C GLY A 84 -11.66 -1.38 6.78
N LEU A 85 -11.71 -0.07 7.01
CA LEU A 85 -12.58 0.53 8.03
C LEU A 85 -14.05 0.25 7.75
N ILE A 86 -14.52 0.56 6.55
CA ILE A 86 -15.93 0.35 6.15
C ILE A 86 -16.32 -1.11 6.33
N TRP A 87 -15.49 -2.03 5.82
CA TRP A 87 -15.71 -3.47 5.94
C TRP A 87 -15.78 -3.92 7.39
N SER A 88 -14.85 -3.43 8.22
CA SER A 88 -14.75 -3.80 9.61
C SER A 88 -15.95 -3.32 10.43
N PHE A 89 -16.49 -2.13 10.12
CA PHE A 89 -17.74 -1.64 10.70
C PHE A 89 -18.96 -2.44 10.23
N ALA A 90 -19.03 -2.79 8.95
CA ALA A 90 -20.13 -3.58 8.40
C ALA A 90 -20.19 -5.00 8.98
N LYS A 91 -19.03 -5.62 9.25
CA LYS A 91 -18.96 -7.01 9.71
C LYS A 91 -18.97 -7.18 11.24
N LYS A 92 -19.04 -6.10 12.03
CA LYS A 92 -18.86 -6.13 13.51
C LYS A 92 -17.69 -7.04 13.90
N GLU A 93 -16.55 -6.80 13.28
CA GLU A 93 -15.37 -7.63 13.51
C GLU A 93 -14.98 -7.60 14.99
N GLU A 94 -14.76 -8.78 15.58
CA GLU A 94 -14.26 -8.90 16.94
C GLU A 94 -12.90 -8.22 17.04
N VAL A 95 -12.76 -7.40 18.07
CA VAL A 95 -11.50 -6.73 18.40
C VAL A 95 -10.53 -7.83 18.81
N ALA A 96 -9.39 -7.91 18.13
CA ALA A 96 -8.32 -8.79 18.58
C ALA A 96 -7.76 -8.20 19.90
N ASP A 97 -7.88 -8.97 20.98
CA ASP A 97 -7.37 -8.63 22.33
C ASP A 97 -5.83 -8.57 22.36
#